data_AF-A0A9W7A1E3-F1
#
_entry.id   AF-A0A9W7A1E3-F1
#
_cell.length_a   1.000
_cell.length_b   1.000
_cell.length_c   1.000
_cell.angle_alpha   90.00
_cell.angle_beta   90.00
_cell.angle_gamma   90.00
#
_symmetry.space_group_name_H-M   'P 1'
#
loop_
_entity.id
_entity.type
_entity.pdbx_description
1 polymer ?
#
loop_
_entity_poly.entity_id
_entity_poly.type
_entity_poly.pdbx_seq_one_letter_code
_entity_poly.pdbx_strand_id
1 'polypeptide(L)'
;MIDYYTSNNVLPHETFPLQYSTSGNIGIYTPSERSQILSKFSAKRFSRSYKKKIRYNCRKDLADRRVRVKGRFVKKEEGGGGEGGLLKGLMEVGGRERAMTIG
;
A
#
# COMPACT_ATOMS: atom_id res chain seq x y z
N MET A 1 -4.57 -31.73 -8.74
CA MET A 1 -4.34 -30.40 -8.14
C MET A 1 -4.03 -29.48 -9.31
N ILE A 2 -5.01 -28.70 -9.76
CA ILE A 2 -4.90 -27.90 -10.98
C ILE A 2 -4.23 -26.59 -10.59
N ASP A 3 -3.02 -26.36 -11.11
CA ASP A 3 -2.17 -25.23 -10.74
C ASP A 3 -2.77 -23.91 -11.22
N TYR A 4 -3.06 -23.02 -10.27
CA TYR A 4 -3.83 -21.79 -10.44
C TYR A 4 -3.05 -20.62 -11.08
N TYR A 5 -1.96 -20.90 -11.80
CA TYR A 5 -1.05 -19.88 -12.36
C TYR A 5 -0.88 -19.89 -13.89
N THR A 6 -1.66 -20.69 -14.61
CA THR A 6 -1.65 -20.68 -16.08
C THR A 6 -3.08 -20.57 -16.61
N SER A 7 -3.67 -19.38 -16.52
CA SER A 7 -4.83 -18.98 -17.33
C SER A 7 -5.02 -17.47 -17.26
N ASN A 8 -4.73 -16.81 -18.38
CA ASN A 8 -5.17 -15.44 -18.72
C ASN A 8 -4.38 -14.28 -18.08
N ASN A 9 -3.07 -14.24 -18.33
CA ASN A 9 -2.28 -13.00 -18.24
C ASN A 9 -1.96 -12.45 -19.64
N VAL A 10 -2.88 -12.64 -20.59
CA VAL A 10 -2.80 -11.97 -21.88
C VAL A 10 -3.48 -10.62 -21.70
N LEU A 11 -2.70 -9.55 -21.82
CA LEU A 11 -3.26 -8.20 -21.89
C LEU A 11 -4.21 -8.18 -23.10
N PRO A 12 -5.46 -7.71 -22.95
CA PRO A 12 -6.53 -7.91 -23.93
C PRO A 12 -6.24 -7.39 -25.35
N HIS A 13 -5.15 -6.63 -25.54
CA HIS A 13 -4.70 -6.16 -26.85
C HIS A 13 -3.83 -7.15 -27.66
N GLU A 14 -3.28 -8.21 -27.06
CA GLU A 14 -2.41 -9.16 -27.76
C GLU A 14 -3.19 -10.28 -28.47
N THR A 15 -4.46 -10.50 -28.09
CA THR A 15 -5.29 -11.56 -28.66
C THR A 15 -6.08 -11.17 -29.90
N PHE A 16 -6.15 -9.88 -30.24
CA PHE A 16 -6.99 -9.41 -31.34
C PHE A 16 -6.17 -8.58 -32.32
N PRO A 17 -6.11 -8.99 -33.61
CA PRO A 17 -5.41 -8.23 -34.63
C PRO A 17 -6.05 -6.83 -34.68
N LEU A 18 -5.23 -5.82 -34.96
CA LEU A 18 -5.53 -4.39 -35.12
C LEU A 18 -6.88 -4.08 -35.81
N GLN A 19 -8.00 -4.30 -35.12
CA GLN A 19 -9.33 -3.87 -35.53
C GLN A 19 -9.62 -2.58 -34.78
N TYR A 20 -8.89 -1.53 -35.15
CA TYR A 20 -9.24 -0.18 -34.74
C TYR A 20 -10.53 0.23 -35.48
N SER A 21 -11.67 0.00 -34.82
CA SER A 21 -12.99 0.62 -35.03
C SER A 21 -13.49 0.79 -36.47
N THR A 22 -14.46 -0.04 -36.86
CA THR A 22 -15.32 0.22 -38.04
C THR A 22 -16.62 0.96 -37.69
N SER A 23 -16.96 1.20 -36.41
CA SER A 23 -18.24 1.83 -36.03
C SER A 23 -18.35 2.24 -34.55
N GLY A 24 -17.92 3.46 -34.20
CA GLY A 24 -18.28 4.10 -32.91
C GLY A 24 -17.65 3.50 -31.64
N ASN A 25 -16.75 2.53 -31.77
CA ASN A 25 -16.00 1.93 -30.66
C ASN A 25 -14.76 2.77 -30.33
N ILE A 26 -14.31 2.75 -29.08
CA ILE A 26 -13.08 3.44 -28.66
C ILE A 26 -11.98 2.39 -28.48
N GLY A 27 -11.05 2.35 -29.44
CA GLY A 27 -10.03 1.31 -29.51
C GLY A 27 -10.66 -0.07 -29.68
N ILE A 28 -10.22 -1.03 -28.85
CA ILE A 28 -10.72 -2.41 -28.84
C ILE A 28 -12.06 -2.59 -28.08
N TYR A 29 -12.57 -1.55 -27.40
CA TYR A 29 -13.72 -1.69 -26.52
C TYR A 29 -15.00 -1.16 -27.15
N THR A 30 -16.08 -1.91 -26.99
CA THR A 30 -17.44 -1.43 -27.27
C THR A 30 -17.84 -0.32 -26.26
N PRO A 31 -18.80 0.55 -26.59
CA PRO A 31 -19.28 1.59 -25.67
C PRO A 31 -19.72 1.05 -24.31
N SER A 32 -20.36 -0.12 -24.27
CA SER A 32 -20.80 -0.79 -23.04
C SER A 32 -19.64 -1.24 -22.18
N GLU A 33 -18.67 -1.98 -22.75
CA GLU A 33 -17.48 -2.44 -22.03
C GLU A 33 -16.67 -1.26 -21.50
N ARG A 34 -16.53 -0.21 -22.30
CA ARG A 34 -15.83 1.00 -21.89
C ARG A 34 -16.53 1.68 -20.71
N SER A 35 -17.86 1.76 -20.74
CA SER A 35 -18.65 2.31 -19.62
C SER A 35 -18.40 1.53 -18.33
N GLN A 36 -18.35 0.20 -18.40
CA GLN A 36 -18.04 -0.66 -17.24
C GLN A 36 -16.62 -0.43 -16.70
N ILE A 37 -15.62 -0.34 -17.59
CA ILE A 37 -14.22 -0.06 -17.22
C ILE A 37 -14.11 1.32 -16.54
N LEU A 38 -14.76 2.33 -17.10
CA LEU A 38 -14.80 3.67 -16.51
C LEU A 38 -15.48 3.66 -15.15
N SER A 39 -16.62 3.00 -15.00
CA SER A 39 -17.34 2.89 -13.73
C SER A 39 -16.44 2.25 -12.65
N LYS A 40 -15.76 1.15 -12.98
CA LYS A 40 -14.78 0.51 -12.08
C LYS A 40 -13.64 1.46 -11.73
N PHE A 41 -13.11 2.21 -12.70
CA PHE A 41 -12.06 3.21 -12.44
C PHE A 41 -12.55 4.31 -11.50
N SER A 42 -13.72 4.89 -11.76
CA SER A 42 -14.34 5.94 -10.94
C SER A 42 -14.60 5.46 -9.51
N ALA A 43 -15.16 4.26 -9.33
CA ALA A 43 -15.39 3.67 -8.01
C ALA A 43 -14.07 3.44 -7.24
N LYS A 44 -13.03 2.94 -7.91
CA LYS A 44 -11.69 2.80 -7.30
C LYS A 44 -11.05 4.14 -6.94
N ARG A 45 -11.27 5.18 -7.77
CA ARG A 45 -10.75 6.53 -7.52
C ARG A 45 -11.44 7.13 -6.30
N PHE A 46 -12.77 7.03 -6.22
CA PHE A 46 -13.56 7.53 -5.10
C PHE A 46 -13.19 6.87 -3.78
N SER A 47 -12.94 5.55 -3.79
CA SER A 47 -12.55 4.79 -2.59
C SER A 47 -11.05 4.86 -2.25
N ARG A 48 -10.25 5.69 -2.93
CA ARG A 48 -8.82 5.80 -2.67
C ARG A 48 -8.55 6.40 -1.28
N SER A 49 -7.77 5.70 -0.48
CA SER A 49 -7.28 6.23 0.80
C SER A 49 -6.04 7.09 0.59
N TYR A 50 -6.15 8.40 0.80
CA TYR A 50 -5.03 9.35 0.74
C TYR A 50 -4.27 9.48 2.07
N LYS A 51 -4.92 9.12 3.19
CA LYS A 51 -4.26 9.09 4.49
C LYS A 51 -3.20 8.00 4.55
N LYS A 52 -2.10 8.28 5.27
CA LYS A 52 -1.05 7.28 5.54
C LYS A 52 -1.65 6.17 6.42
N LYS A 53 -1.73 4.95 5.87
CA LYS A 53 -2.16 3.75 6.60
C LYS A 53 -0.96 2.83 6.81
N ILE A 54 -0.67 2.50 8.07
CA ILE A 54 0.32 1.48 8.42
C ILE A 54 -0.36 0.12 8.31
N ARG A 55 0.11 -0.76 7.41
CA ARG A 55 -0.42 -2.12 7.26
C ARG A 55 0.38 -3.17 8.02
N TYR A 56 1.70 -2.98 8.09
CA TYR A 56 2.63 -3.93 8.70
C TYR A 56 3.21 -3.32 9.97
N ASN A 57 2.51 -3.49 11.08
CA ASN A 57 2.92 -2.90 12.37
C ASN A 57 4.31 -3.36 12.78
N CYS A 58 4.61 -4.67 12.63
CA CYS A 58 5.93 -5.21 12.95
C CYS A 58 7.09 -4.51 12.21
N ARG A 59 6.91 -4.14 10.94
CA ARG A 59 7.93 -3.42 10.15
C ARG A 59 8.06 -1.97 10.60
N LYS A 60 6.96 -1.32 11.00
CA LYS A 60 6.99 0.02 11.58
C LYS A 60 7.73 0.02 12.92
N ASP A 61 7.37 -0.89 13.82
CA ASP A 61 7.98 -0.98 15.16
C ASP A 61 9.49 -1.32 15.08
N LEU A 62 9.89 -2.11 14.09
CA LEU A 62 11.31 -2.34 13.80
C LEU A 62 12.01 -1.08 13.28
N ALA A 63 11.38 -0.35 12.35
CA ALA A 63 11.94 0.87 11.78
C ALA A 63 12.06 2.03 12.80
N ASP A 64 11.15 2.07 13.77
CA ASP A 64 11.12 3.08 14.84
C ASP A 64 12.20 2.83 15.90
N ARG A 65 12.51 1.56 16.21
CA ARG A 65 13.54 1.19 17.19
C ARG A 65 14.98 1.29 16.65
N ARG A 66 15.16 1.35 15.33
CA ARG A 66 16.49 1.31 14.70
C ARG A 66 17.18 2.69 14.75
N VAL A 67 18.47 2.71 15.09
CA VAL A 67 19.28 3.93 15.15
C VAL A 67 19.36 4.62 13.78
N ARG A 68 19.15 5.93 13.78
CA ARG A 68 19.24 6.80 12.60
C ARG A 68 20.21 7.95 12.85
N VAL A 69 21.02 8.29 11.84
CA VAL A 69 21.85 9.50 11.81
C VAL A 69 21.47 10.28 10.56
N LYS A 70 21.10 11.56 10.70
CA LYS A 70 20.58 12.42 9.60
C LYS A 70 19.44 11.76 8.80
N GLY A 71 18.56 11.02 9.49
CA GLY A 71 17.40 10.32 8.89
C GLY A 71 17.71 8.96 8.24
N ARG A 72 18.99 8.58 8.10
CA ARG A 72 19.45 7.33 7.49
C ARG A 72 19.72 6.28 8.55
N PHE A 73 19.38 5.03 8.26
CA PHE A 73 19.77 3.91 9.10
C PHE A 73 21.27 3.70 9.05
N VAL A 74 21.90 3.50 10.21
CA VAL A 74 23.33 3.15 10.32
C VAL A 74 23.49 1.65 10.57
N LYS A 75 24.64 1.08 10.18
CA LYS A 75 25.03 -0.28 10.60
C LYS A 75 25.46 -0.19 12.06
N LYS A 76 25.14 -1.21 12.84
CA LYS A 76 25.78 -1.35 14.16
C LYS A 76 27.21 -1.76 13.87
N GLU A 77 28.16 -0.85 14.04
CA GLU A 77 29.59 -1.18 14.03
C GLU A 77 29.81 -2.32 15.05
N GLU A 78 30.48 -3.40 14.66
CA GLU A 78 30.83 -4.50 15.57
C GLU A 78 32.05 -4.19 16.45
N GLY A 79 32.53 -2.93 16.48
CA GLY A 79 33.69 -2.52 17.27
C GLY A 79 33.43 -1.22 18.03
N GLY A 80 33.42 -1.30 19.36
CA GLY A 80 33.51 -0.15 20.27
C GLY A 80 32.32 -0.01 21.22
N GLY A 81 32.56 -0.31 22.49
CA GLY A 81 31.60 -0.16 23.59
C GLY A 81 31.00 1.24 23.67
N GLY A 82 29.70 1.26 23.96
CA GLY A 82 28.92 2.44 24.25
C GLY A 82 27.78 2.02 25.15
N GLU A 83 28.10 1.83 26.42
CA GLU A 83 27.17 2.03 27.52
C GLU A 83 26.34 3.31 27.30
N GLY A 84 25.01 3.20 27.43
CA GLY A 84 24.10 4.35 27.49
C GLY A 84 22.87 4.26 26.60
N GLY A 85 21.88 3.46 27.01
CA GLY A 85 20.56 3.46 26.39
C GLY A 85 19.52 2.57 27.06
N LEU A 86 19.69 2.22 28.33
CA LEU A 86 18.62 1.66 29.13
C LEU A 86 17.69 2.81 29.55
N LEU A 87 16.66 3.10 28.77
CA LEU A 87 15.41 3.61 29.32
C LEU A 87 14.34 2.53 29.12
N LYS A 88 14.55 1.42 29.84
CA LYS A 88 13.49 0.49 30.22
C LYS A 88 12.81 1.11 31.44
N GLY A 89 11.99 2.13 31.19
CA GLY A 89 11.06 2.68 32.18
C GLY A 89 9.94 1.68 32.42
N LEU A 90 9.84 1.27 33.68
CA LEU A 90 8.86 0.38 34.27
C LEU A 90 7.42 0.88 34.06
N MET A 91 6.46 -0.04 34.10
CA MET A 91 5.01 0.20 34.12
C MET A 91 4.60 1.46 34.89
N GLU A 92 3.76 2.31 34.29
CA GLU A 92 2.72 3.02 35.03
C GLU A 92 1.36 2.50 34.56
N VAL A 93 0.69 1.81 35.49
CA VAL A 93 -0.71 1.48 35.42
C VAL A 93 -1.47 2.80 35.65
N GLY A 94 -2.19 3.30 34.65
CA GLY A 94 -2.94 4.54 34.81
C GLY A 94 -3.72 4.93 33.56
N GLY A 95 -4.94 4.43 33.43
CA GLY A 95 -5.90 4.99 32.47
C GLY A 95 -6.35 6.38 32.92
N ARG A 96 -6.53 7.30 31.96
CA ARG A 96 -7.47 8.43 32.03
C ARG A 96 -7.98 8.80 30.62
N GLU A 97 -9.18 8.29 30.36
CA GLU A 97 -10.37 8.93 29.80
C GLU A 97 -10.29 10.07 28.74
N ARG A 98 -11.12 9.84 27.71
CA ARG A 98 -11.87 10.75 26.81
C ARG A 98 -11.57 12.26 26.80
N ALA A 99 -11.51 12.80 25.59
CA ALA A 99 -12.37 13.92 25.22
C ALA A 99 -12.95 13.72 23.81
N MET A 100 -14.27 13.53 23.73
CA MET A 100 -15.03 14.01 22.58
C MET A 100 -15.06 15.53 22.68
N THR A 101 -14.67 16.23 21.63
CA THR A 101 -15.18 17.57 21.35
C THR A 101 -15.96 17.49 20.05
N ILE A 102 -17.28 17.53 20.21
CA ILE A 102 -18.23 17.97 19.19
C ILE A 102 -18.03 19.47 19.01
N GLY A 103 -17.79 19.87 17.77
CA GLY A 103 -17.71 21.25 17.30
C GLY A 103 -17.76 21.22 15.79
#